data_AF-A0A520HMS1-F1
#
_entry.id   AF-A0A520HMS1-F1
#
_cell.length_a   1.000
_cell.length_b   1.000
_cell.length_c   1.000
_cell.angle_alpha   90.00
_cell.angle_beta   90.00
_cell.angle_gamma   90.00
#
_symmetry.space_group_name_H-M   'P 1'
#
loop_
_entity.id
_entity.type
_entity.pdbx_description
1 polymer ?
#
loop_
_entity_poly.entity_id
_entity_poly.type
_entity_poly.pdbx_seq_one_letter_code
_entity_poly.pdbx_strand_id
1 'polypeptide(L)'
;MTGLPDGWEEVPLGKVCQFNPREIGDIGAETPISFIPMPSVSDSLGIITEHLERPFSAVSKGYTRFMNGDVIFAKITPCMENGKIAIAKNLLNGAACGSTEFHVLRP
;
A
#
# COMPACT_ATOMS: atom_id res chain seq x y z
N MET A 1 30.28 18.74 0.40
CA MET A 1 29.31 19.65 1.06
C MET A 1 27.95 19.29 0.53
N THR A 2 27.20 18.50 1.30
CA THR A 2 25.80 18.16 1.05
C THR A 2 24.96 19.38 1.42
N GLY A 3 24.88 20.35 0.52
CA GLY A 3 23.94 21.45 0.68
C GLY A 3 22.58 20.99 0.18
N LEU A 4 21.78 20.37 1.04
CA LEU A 4 20.35 20.26 0.77
C LEU A 4 19.78 21.70 0.60
N PRO A 5 18.78 21.92 -0.26
CA PRO A 5 18.14 23.23 -0.38
C PRO A 5 17.62 23.74 0.96
N ASP A 6 17.50 25.07 1.11
CA ASP A 6 16.97 25.67 2.34
C ASP A 6 15.58 25.10 2.69
N GLY A 7 15.43 24.67 3.94
CA GLY A 7 14.22 24.04 4.46
C GLY A 7 14.12 22.52 4.24
N TRP A 8 15.09 21.89 3.59
CA TRP A 8 15.15 20.43 3.45
C TRP A 8 16.00 19.83 4.58
N GLU A 9 15.54 18.70 5.10
CA GLU A 9 16.28 17.89 6.06
C GLU A 9 16.36 16.44 5.59
N GLU A 10 17.46 15.76 5.91
CA GLU A 10 17.57 14.33 5.74
C GLU A 10 17.00 13.64 6.98
N VAL A 11 15.93 12.86 6.78
CA VAL A 11 15.24 12.16 7.86
C VAL A 11 15.02 10.70 7.53
N PRO A 12 15.13 9.79 8.51
CA PRO A 12 14.72 8.41 8.32
C PRO A 12 13.22 8.34 7.95
N LEU A 13 12.86 7.52 6.96
CA LEU A 13 11.48 7.38 6.48
C LEU A 13 10.47 7.10 7.61
N GLY A 14 10.84 6.29 8.60
CA GLY A 14 9.99 5.99 9.76
C GLY A 14 9.73 7.17 10.72
N LYS A 15 10.35 8.34 10.49
CA LYS A 15 10.05 9.59 11.21
C LYS A 15 8.97 10.43 10.54
N VAL A 16 8.69 10.17 9.25
CA VAL A 16 7.75 10.95 8.43
C VAL A 16 6.57 10.14 7.92
N CYS A 17 6.47 8.86 8.30
CA CYS A 17 5.33 8.00 7.98
C CYS A 17 5.20 6.87 9.01
N GLN A 18 4.01 6.29 9.10
CA GLN A 18 3.79 5.02 9.80
C GLN A 18 4.16 3.85 8.87
N PHE A 19 4.99 2.94 9.36
CA PHE A 19 5.45 1.78 8.62
C PHE A 19 4.61 0.54 8.94
N ASN A 20 3.97 -0.05 7.93
CA ASN A 20 3.05 -1.19 8.00
C ASN A 20 1.91 -1.05 9.04
N PRO A 21 1.17 0.07 9.08
CA PRO A 21 -0.03 0.15 9.92
C PRO A 21 -1.04 -0.93 9.51
N ARG A 22 -1.70 -1.54 10.50
CA ARG A 22 -2.70 -2.61 10.24
C ARG A 22 -4.14 -2.10 10.22
N GLU A 23 -4.35 -0.91 10.76
CA GLU A 23 -5.67 -0.31 10.92
C GLU A 23 -6.13 0.32 9.61
N ILE A 24 -7.36 -0.02 9.21
CA ILE A 24 -8.01 0.44 7.98
C ILE A 24 -9.45 0.93 8.25
N GLY A 25 -9.72 1.29 9.52
CA GLY A 25 -11.06 1.63 10.00
C GLY A 25 -11.90 0.43 10.42
N ASP A 26 -13.16 0.71 10.76
CA ASP A 26 -14.16 -0.31 11.10
C ASP A 26 -14.86 -0.78 9.82
N ILE A 27 -14.59 -2.02 9.43
CA ILE A 27 -15.11 -2.63 8.20
C ILE A 27 -15.90 -3.87 8.59
N GLY A 28 -17.19 -3.88 8.28
CA GLY A 28 -18.05 -5.03 8.52
C GLY A 28 -17.60 -6.25 7.71
N ALA A 29 -17.75 -7.45 8.28
CA ALA A 29 -17.28 -8.71 7.71
C ALA A 29 -17.67 -8.92 6.23
N GLU A 30 -18.91 -8.62 5.86
CA GLU A 30 -19.42 -8.83 4.50
C GLU A 30 -19.30 -7.58 3.61
N THR A 31 -18.70 -6.50 4.12
CA THR A 31 -18.44 -5.29 3.33
C THR A 31 -17.43 -5.64 2.24
N PRO A 32 -17.76 -5.43 0.96
CA PRO A 32 -16.82 -5.68 -0.13
C PRO A 32 -15.70 -4.63 -0.08
N ILE A 33 -14.46 -5.06 -0.23
CA ILE A 33 -13.29 -4.19 -0.30
C ILE A 33 -12.42 -4.57 -1.50
N SER A 34 -11.47 -3.72 -1.86
CA SER A 34 -10.52 -4.03 -2.91
C SER A 34 -9.51 -5.08 -2.44
N PHE A 35 -9.21 -6.06 -3.28
CA PHE A 35 -8.11 -6.99 -3.11
C PHE A 35 -7.07 -6.77 -4.19
N ILE A 36 -5.84 -6.48 -3.79
CA ILE A 36 -4.75 -6.10 -4.69
C ILE A 36 -3.67 -7.19 -4.70
N PRO A 37 -3.64 -8.09 -5.70
CA PRO A 37 -2.53 -9.01 -5.86
C PRO A 37 -1.32 -8.27 -6.47
N MET A 38 -0.12 -8.84 -6.33
CA MET A 38 1.12 -8.24 -6.85
C MET A 38 1.08 -7.86 -8.35
N PRO A 39 0.47 -8.67 -9.25
CA PRO A 39 0.38 -8.31 -10.67
C PRO A 39 -0.41 -7.03 -10.96
N SER A 40 -1.34 -6.65 -10.07
CA SER A 40 -2.17 -5.44 -10.23
C SER A 40 -1.44 -4.15 -9.86
N VAL A 41 -0.16 -4.22 -9.46
CA VAL A 41 0.69 -3.06 -9.24
C VAL A 41 1.56 -2.84 -10.47
N SER A 42 1.43 -1.67 -11.10
CA SER A 42 2.28 -1.29 -12.22
C SER A 42 3.75 -1.21 -11.79
N ASP A 43 4.65 -1.61 -12.70
CA ASP A 43 6.11 -1.49 -12.57
C ASP A 43 6.67 -0.14 -13.06
N SER A 44 5.81 0.74 -13.59
CA SER A 44 6.24 1.91 -14.33
C SER A 44 5.39 3.16 -14.09
N LEU A 45 4.11 2.99 -13.75
CA LEU A 45 3.16 4.09 -13.63
C LEU A 45 2.90 4.55 -12.19
N GLY A 46 3.34 3.79 -11.19
CA GLY A 46 3.09 4.13 -9.78
C GLY A 46 1.62 3.97 -9.36
N ILE A 47 0.86 3.11 -10.04
CA ILE A 47 -0.58 2.92 -9.83
C ILE A 47 -0.96 1.45 -9.61
N ILE A 48 -2.11 1.26 -8.97
CA ILE A 48 -2.85 0.01 -8.98
C ILE A 48 -3.69 -0.01 -10.27
N THR A 49 -3.45 -0.96 -11.16
CA THR A 49 -4.09 -1.03 -12.48
C THR A 49 -5.51 -1.59 -12.41
N GLU A 50 -5.76 -2.49 -11.46
CA GLU A 50 -7.04 -3.14 -11.25
C GLU A 50 -7.15 -3.68 -9.82
N HIS A 51 -8.35 -4.07 -9.41
CA HIS A 51 -8.57 -4.75 -8.14
C HIS A 51 -9.63 -5.84 -8.30
N LEU A 52 -9.59 -6.81 -7.39
CA LEU A 52 -10.67 -7.78 -7.22
C LEU A 52 -11.56 -7.33 -6.07
N GLU A 53 -12.88 -7.47 -6.19
CA GLU A 53 -13.77 -7.23 -5.06
C GLU A 53 -13.87 -8.50 -4.20
N ARG A 54 -13.70 -8.36 -2.88
CA ARG A 54 -13.84 -9.46 -1.92
C ARG A 54 -14.54 -8.97 -0.65
N PRO A 55 -15.42 -9.77 -0.03
CA PRO A 55 -15.90 -9.46 1.31
C PRO A 55 -14.70 -9.44 2.26
N PHE A 56 -14.69 -8.48 3.20
CA PHE A 56 -13.56 -8.31 4.11
C PHE A 56 -13.25 -9.58 4.89
N SER A 57 -14.26 -10.35 5.31
CA SER A 57 -14.13 -11.62 6.02
C SER A 57 -13.20 -12.60 5.29
N ALA A 58 -13.29 -12.69 3.97
CA ALA A 58 -12.50 -13.59 3.14
C ALA A 58 -11.02 -13.21 3.01
N VAL A 59 -10.68 -11.93 3.18
CA VAL A 59 -9.32 -11.41 2.99
C VAL A 59 -8.74 -10.76 4.24
N SER A 60 -9.49 -10.76 5.35
CA SER A 60 -9.08 -10.15 6.61
C SER A 60 -7.85 -10.81 7.24
N LYS A 61 -7.57 -12.08 6.92
CA LYS A 61 -6.45 -12.85 7.47
C LYS A 61 -5.47 -13.25 6.37
N GLY A 62 -4.18 -13.23 6.70
CA GLY A 62 -3.13 -13.70 5.80
C GLY A 62 -2.77 -12.74 4.66
N TYR A 63 -3.24 -11.49 4.72
CA TYR A 63 -2.98 -10.46 3.70
C TYR A 63 -2.57 -9.14 4.34
N THR A 64 -1.90 -8.29 3.55
CA THR A 64 -1.49 -6.95 3.99
C THR A 64 -2.67 -6.00 3.84
N ARG A 65 -2.99 -5.27 4.91
CA ARG A 65 -4.08 -4.28 4.94
C ARG A 65 -3.55 -2.89 4.67
N PHE A 66 -4.28 -2.10 3.90
CA PHE A 66 -3.98 -0.70 3.61
C PHE A 66 -5.24 0.05 3.19
N MET A 67 -5.17 1.37 3.13
CA MET A 67 -6.29 2.24 2.80
C MET A 67 -5.90 3.33 1.79
N ASN A 68 -6.89 4.08 1.30
CA ASN A 68 -6.63 5.21 0.42
C ASN A 68 -5.62 6.20 1.06
N GLY A 69 -4.65 6.64 0.27
CA GLY A 69 -3.57 7.52 0.71
C GLY A 69 -2.29 6.79 1.13
N ASP A 70 -2.36 5.49 1.40
CA ASP A 70 -1.17 4.69 1.67
C ASP A 70 -0.33 4.49 0.38
N VAL A 71 0.98 4.36 0.55
CA VAL A 71 1.88 3.87 -0.50
C VAL A 71 2.15 2.39 -0.24
N ILE A 72 1.89 1.53 -1.23
CA ILE A 72 2.29 0.13 -1.21
C ILE A 72 3.58 -0.07 -1.98
N PHE A 73 4.49 -0.88 -1.45
CA PHE A 73 5.80 -1.17 -2.05
C PHE A 73 6.14 -2.66 -1.92
N ALA A 74 6.50 -3.31 -3.02
CA ALA A 74 6.92 -4.71 -3.00
C ALA A 74 8.17 -4.95 -2.11
N LYS A 75 8.10 -5.99 -1.26
CA LYS A 75 9.19 -6.46 -0.39
C LYS A 75 10.20 -7.34 -1.11
N ILE A 76 9.74 -8.06 -2.14
CA ILE A 76 10.47 -9.18 -2.75
C ILE A 76 11.01 -8.81 -4.14
N THR A 77 12.20 -9.30 -4.45
CA THR A 77 12.83 -9.26 -5.78
C THR A 77 12.24 -10.35 -6.69
N PRO A 78 11.99 -10.10 -7.98
CA PRO A 78 12.33 -8.89 -8.75
C PRO A 78 11.30 -7.76 -8.65
N CYS A 79 10.16 -7.95 -7.98
CA CYS A 79 9.09 -6.95 -7.96
C CYS A 79 9.52 -5.59 -7.37
N MET A 80 10.34 -5.62 -6.32
CA MET A 80 10.94 -4.44 -5.70
C MET A 80 11.80 -3.65 -6.71
N GLU A 81 12.71 -4.34 -7.39
CA GLU A 81 13.65 -3.75 -8.36
C GLU A 81 12.94 -3.28 -9.63
N ASN A 82 11.87 -3.98 -10.01
CA ASN A 82 11.00 -3.59 -11.12
C ASN A 82 10.08 -2.42 -10.74
N GLY A 83 10.24 -1.78 -9.58
CA GLY A 83 9.48 -0.58 -9.24
C GLY A 83 7.99 -0.82 -8.99
N LYS A 84 7.59 -2.02 -8.52
CA LYS A 84 6.20 -2.27 -8.09
C LYS A 84 5.89 -1.53 -6.80
N ILE A 85 5.61 -0.25 -6.97
CA ILE A 85 5.20 0.74 -5.97
C ILE A 85 3.93 1.41 -6.49
N ALA A 86 2.96 1.67 -5.63
CA ALA A 86 1.79 2.45 -6.01
C ALA A 86 1.22 3.25 -4.85
N ILE A 87 0.57 4.37 -5.18
CA ILE A 87 -0.32 5.06 -4.25
C ILE A 87 -1.69 4.36 -4.30
N ALA A 88 -2.18 3.92 -3.14
CA ALA A 88 -3.52 3.39 -3.00
C ALA A 88 -4.55 4.52 -3.16
N LYS A 89 -5.31 4.48 -4.25
CA LYS A 89 -6.37 5.45 -4.58
C LYS A 89 -7.59 4.73 -5.09
N ASN A 90 -8.76 5.34 -4.86
CA ASN A 90 -10.05 4.85 -5.34
C ASN A 90 -10.35 3.38 -4.95
N LEU A 91 -9.85 2.96 -3.79
CA LEU A 91 -10.17 1.64 -3.23
C LEU A 91 -11.66 1.56 -2.86
N LEU A 92 -12.27 0.39 -3.10
CA LEU A 92 -13.65 0.12 -2.74
C LEU A 92 -13.81 0.23 -1.21
N ASN A 93 -14.76 1.04 -0.78
CA ASN A 93 -14.95 1.41 0.64
C ASN A 93 -13.69 1.97 1.32
N GLY A 94 -12.78 2.55 0.52
CA GLY A 94 -11.57 3.20 1.01
C GLY A 94 -10.48 2.27 1.54
N ALA A 95 -10.67 0.96 1.42
CA ALA A 95 -9.84 -0.04 2.07
C ALA A 95 -9.47 -1.20 1.15
N ALA A 96 -8.34 -1.83 1.43
CA ALA A 96 -7.89 -2.99 0.71
C ALA A 96 -7.13 -4.00 1.56
N CYS A 97 -7.16 -5.24 1.09
CA CYS A 97 -6.19 -6.26 1.43
C CYS A 97 -5.36 -6.59 0.19
N GLY A 98 -4.11 -7.02 0.34
CA GLY A 98 -3.28 -7.39 -0.79
C GLY A 98 -2.17 -8.36 -0.42
N SER A 99 -1.26 -8.58 -1.36
CA SER A 99 -0.11 -9.47 -1.19
C SER A 99 0.56 -9.30 0.18
N THR A 100 0.96 -10.40 0.82
CA THR A 100 1.78 -10.38 2.05
C THR A 100 3.13 -9.70 1.82
N GLU A 101 3.56 -9.64 0.55
CA GLU A 101 4.81 -9.06 0.10
C GLU A 101 4.73 -7.55 -0.16
N PHE A 102 3.79 -6.85 0.48
CA PHE A 102 3.74 -5.37 0.46
C PHE A 102 4.21 -4.77 1.79
N HIS A 103 5.12 -3.81 1.70
CA HIS A 103 5.24 -2.74 2.68
C HIS A 103 4.11 -1.73 2.46
N VAL A 104 3.61 -1.15 3.55
CA VAL A 104 2.61 -0.08 3.54
C VAL A 104 3.22 1.12 4.26
N LEU A 105 3.23 2.27 3.59
CA LEU A 105 3.71 3.52 4.14
C LEU A 105 2.53 4.47 4.22
N ARG A 106 2.18 4.89 5.44
CA ARG A 106 1.09 5.85 5.66
C ARG A 106 1.69 7.20 6.05
N PRO A 107 1.56 8.23 5.19
CA PRO A 107 1.99 9.59 5.53
C PRO A 107 1.38 10.11 6.83
#